data_AF-A0A7R9LRW5-F1
#
_entry.id   AF-A0A7R9LRW5-F1
#
_cell.length_a   1.000
_cell.length_b   1.000
_cell.length_c   1.000
_cell.angle_alpha   90.00
_cell.angle_beta   90.00
_cell.angle_gamma   90.00
#
_symmetry.space_group_name_H-M   'P 1'
#
loop_
_entity.id
_entity.type
_entity.pdbx_description
1 polymer ?
#
loop_
_entity_poly.entity_id
_entity_poly.type
_entity_poly.pdbx_seq_one_letter_code
_entity_poly.pdbx_strand_id
1 'polypeptide(L)'
;MSTNGKLFYFCFGSNLWSKRMHINVKSAVKYGNGLLKDWTFSFAGASRLWLGSTANIVPKTNGVVWGTVWTISDTELDGLDKQ
;
A
#
# COMPACT_ATOMS: atom_id res chain seq x y z
N MET A 1 -17.44 -5.95 1.55
CA MET A 1 -18.35 -5.06 2.32
C MET A 1 -17.55 -4.48 3.48
N SER A 2 -17.40 -3.16 3.56
CA SER A 2 -16.84 -2.47 4.74
C SER A 2 -17.88 -2.56 5.85
N THR A 3 -17.52 -3.09 7.01
CA THR A 3 -18.46 -3.30 8.11
C THR A 3 -18.46 -2.17 9.14
N ASN A 4 -17.77 -1.04 8.90
CA ASN A 4 -17.78 0.12 9.81
C ASN A 4 -17.12 1.40 9.24
N GLY A 5 -17.22 1.66 7.93
CA GLY A 5 -16.55 2.83 7.31
C GLY A 5 -15.02 2.73 7.29
N LYS A 6 -14.48 1.51 7.43
CA LYS A 6 -13.04 1.23 7.40
C LYS A 6 -12.74 0.12 6.43
N LEU A 7 -11.59 0.22 5.77
CA LEU A 7 -11.11 -0.75 4.79
C LEU A 7 -9.68 -1.20 5.12
N PHE A 8 -9.34 -2.40 4.66
CA PHE A 8 -8.00 -2.95 4.74
C PHE A 8 -7.22 -2.60 3.48
N TYR A 9 -6.10 -1.92 3.65
CA TYR A 9 -5.19 -1.54 2.57
C TYR A 9 -3.88 -2.31 2.71
N PHE A 10 -3.57 -3.18 1.73
CA PHE A 10 -2.29 -3.87 1.66
C PHE A 10 -1.26 -2.99 0.97
N CYS A 11 -0.16 -2.70 1.66
CA CYS A 11 0.95 -1.90 1.17
C CYS A 11 2.21 -2.73 1.01
N PHE A 12 2.92 -2.54 -0.10
CA PHE A 12 4.20 -3.19 -0.44
C PHE A 12 5.29 -2.19 -0.87
N GLY A 13 5.04 -0.87 -0.77
CA GLY A 13 5.91 0.20 -1.26
C GLY A 13 6.30 1.21 -0.18
N SER A 14 6.42 2.49 -0.55
CA SER A 14 6.84 3.56 0.37
C SER A 14 5.91 3.74 1.60
N ASN A 15 4.63 3.38 1.48
CA ASN A 15 3.65 3.39 2.58
C ASN A 15 3.87 2.24 3.59
N LEU A 16 4.92 1.41 3.44
CA LEU A 16 5.43 0.56 4.52
C LEU A 16 5.94 1.42 5.69
N TRP A 17 6.43 2.62 5.41
CA TRP A 17 6.85 3.57 6.43
C TRP A 17 5.67 4.38 6.95
N SER A 18 5.40 4.28 8.25
CA SER A 18 4.25 4.94 8.89
C SER A 18 4.22 6.44 8.66
N LYS A 19 5.37 7.13 8.74
CA LYS A 19 5.41 8.58 8.52
C LYS A 19 4.97 8.98 7.10
N ARG A 20 5.27 8.18 6.08
CA ARG A 20 4.81 8.43 4.70
C ARG A 20 3.31 8.18 4.59
N MET A 21 2.83 7.07 5.15
CA MET A 21 1.41 6.72 5.17
C MET A 21 0.55 7.84 5.79
N HIS A 22 1.02 8.39 6.91
CA HIS A 22 0.32 9.44 7.66
C HIS A 22 0.38 10.84 7.03
N ILE A 23 1.05 11.05 5.90
CA ILE A 23 1.04 12.36 5.21
C ILE A 23 -0.39 12.69 4.74
N ASN A 24 -1.05 11.74 4.07
CA ASN A 24 -2.41 11.94 3.53
C ASN A 24 -3.48 11.10 4.24
N VAL A 25 -3.11 10.02 4.95
CA VAL A 25 -4.07 9.11 5.61
C VAL A 25 -3.79 9.09 7.11
N LYS A 26 -4.27 10.09 7.83
CA LYS A 26 -3.91 10.31 9.24
C LYS A 26 -4.52 9.27 10.17
N SER A 27 -5.66 8.69 9.80
CA SER A 27 -6.32 7.65 10.61
C SER A 27 -5.72 6.25 10.41
N ALA A 28 -4.72 6.09 9.53
CA ALA A 28 -4.15 4.79 9.22
C ALA A 28 -3.56 4.13 10.48
N VAL A 29 -4.09 2.97 10.84
CA VAL A 29 -3.57 2.14 11.94
C VAL A 29 -3.02 0.85 11.36
N LYS A 30 -1.82 0.45 11.79
CA LYS A 30 -1.24 -0.83 11.37
C LYS A 30 -2.11 -1.95 11.90
N TYR A 31 -2.65 -2.76 11.00
CA TYR A 31 -3.39 -3.97 11.35
C TYR A 31 -2.44 -5.15 11.57
N GLY A 32 -1.45 -5.30 10.68
CA GLY A 32 -0.49 -6.40 10.76
C GLY A 32 0.40 -6.49 9.54
N ASN A 33 1.20 -7.55 9.48
CA ASN A 33 1.96 -7.89 8.28
C ASN A 33 1.09 -8.77 7.38
N GLY A 34 1.19 -8.57 6.06
CA GLY A 34 0.49 -9.36 5.06
C GLY A 34 1.46 -10.07 4.14
N LEU A 35 1.03 -11.20 3.59
CA LEU A 35 1.74 -11.96 2.57
C LEU A 35 0.80 -12.19 1.39
N LEU A 36 1.20 -11.69 0.22
CA LEU A 36 0.48 -11.88 -1.03
C LEU A 36 1.19 -12.96 -1.86
N LYS A 37 0.51 -14.09 -2.07
CA LYS A 37 1.00 -15.23 -2.86
C LYS A 37 0.73 -15.02 -4.35
N ASP A 38 1.60 -15.59 -5.17
CA ASP A 38 1.56 -15.57 -6.64
C ASP A 38 1.84 -14.18 -7.27
N TRP A 39 2.61 -13.36 -6.56
CA TRP A 39 3.09 -12.05 -7.01
C TRP A 39 4.58 -11.88 -6.73
N THR A 40 5.26 -11.04 -7.49
CA THR A 40 6.64 -10.62 -7.19
C THR A 40 6.74 -9.10 -7.20
N PHE A 41 7.57 -8.58 -6.31
CA PHE A 41 7.90 -7.16 -6.28
C PHE A 41 8.73 -6.77 -7.51
N SER A 42 8.47 -5.60 -8.04
CA SER A 42 9.21 -4.99 -9.14
C SER A 42 9.23 -3.47 -8.99
N PHE A 43 10.02 -2.81 -9.83
CA PHE A 43 9.95 -1.36 -10.01
C PHE A 43 9.45 -1.08 -11.42
N ALA A 44 8.52 -0.14 -11.56
CA ALA A 44 7.95 0.23 -12.85
C ALA A 44 7.63 1.72 -12.92
N GLY A 45 7.47 2.23 -14.15
CA GLY A 45 7.19 3.63 -14.42
C GLY A 45 8.39 4.56 -14.19
N ALA A 46 8.14 5.86 -14.35
CA ALA A 46 9.10 6.93 -14.09
C ALA A 46 8.39 8.05 -13.33
N SER A 47 8.64 8.13 -12.03
CA SER A 47 8.08 9.16 -11.17
C SER A 47 8.97 10.40 -11.16
N ARG A 48 8.36 11.57 -11.38
CA ARG A 48 9.04 12.87 -11.19
C ARG A 48 9.33 13.17 -9.72
N LEU A 49 8.45 12.73 -8.81
CA LEU A 49 8.61 12.94 -7.37
C LEU A 49 9.75 12.09 -6.81
N TRP A 50 9.82 10.82 -7.23
CA TRP A 50 10.83 9.86 -6.76
C TRP A 50 12.09 9.81 -7.64
N LEU A 51 12.12 10.59 -8.73
CA LEU A 51 13.22 10.64 -9.70
C LEU A 51 13.66 9.25 -10.21
N GLY A 52 12.68 8.35 -10.37
CA GLY A 52 12.95 6.96 -10.71
C GLY A 52 11.68 6.11 -10.73
N SER A 53 11.86 4.81 -10.92
CA SER A 53 10.77 3.84 -10.92
C SER A 53 10.19 3.63 -9.52
N THR A 54 8.87 3.51 -9.45
CA THR A 54 8.15 3.28 -8.18
C THR A 54 7.85 1.81 -7.97
N ALA A 55 7.59 1.43 -6.71
CA ALA A 55 7.20 0.09 -6.33
C ALA A 55 5.99 -0.40 -7.15
N ASN A 56 6.07 -1.61 -7.66
CA ASN A 56 5.01 -2.31 -8.34
C ASN A 56 5.03 -3.79 -7.95
N ILE A 57 3.96 -4.51 -8.26
CA ILE A 57 3.92 -5.97 -8.17
C ILE A 57 3.38 -6.53 -9.48
N VAL A 58 3.92 -7.67 -9.90
CA VAL A 58 3.45 -8.38 -11.10
C VAL A 58 3.11 -9.83 -10.77
N PRO A 59 2.12 -10.44 -11.45
CA PRO A 59 1.80 -11.84 -11.24
C PRO A 59 3.03 -12.73 -11.49
N LYS A 60 3.27 -13.67 -10.60
CA LYS A 60 4.34 -14.67 -10.73
C LYS A 60 3.97 -15.90 -9.91
N THR A 61 3.75 -17.03 -10.56
CA THR A 61 3.51 -18.31 -9.89
C THR A 61 4.58 -18.61 -8.85
N ASN A 62 4.17 -18.98 -7.64
CA ASN A 62 5.04 -19.21 -6.47
C ASN A 62 5.83 -17.97 -6.01
N GLY A 63 5.52 -16.79 -6.56
CA GLY A 63 6.01 -15.52 -6.07
C GLY A 63 5.38 -15.18 -4.72
N VAL A 64 6.09 -14.38 -3.93
CA VAL A 64 5.60 -13.89 -2.65
C VAL A 64 5.99 -12.42 -2.48
N VAL A 65 5.03 -11.59 -2.07
CA VAL A 65 5.29 -10.21 -1.66
C VAL A 65 4.84 -10.03 -0.21
N TRP A 66 5.79 -9.63 0.63
CA TRP A 66 5.50 -9.19 1.99
C TRP A 66 5.08 -7.72 1.99
N GLY A 67 4.16 -7.40 2.88
CA GLY A 67 3.66 -6.05 3.04
C GLY A 67 3.11 -5.77 4.43
N THR A 68 2.59 -4.55 4.60
CA THR A 68 1.83 -4.16 5.79
C THR A 68 0.37 -3.99 5.40
N VAL A 69 -0.54 -4.53 6.22
CA VAL A 69 -1.96 -4.26 6.13
C VAL A 69 -2.29 -3.11 7.08
N TRP A 70 -2.93 -2.08 6.55
CA TRP A 70 -3.42 -0.93 7.29
C TRP A 70 -4.95 -0.97 7.36
N THR A 71 -5.53 -0.57 8.49
CA THR A 71 -6.93 -0.12 8.52
C THR A 71 -6.98 1.37 8.27
N ILE A 72 -7.76 1.81 7.29
CA ILE A 72 -7.95 3.23 6.97
C ILE A 72 -9.45 3.56 6.92
N SER A 73 -9.80 4.82 7.20
CA SER A 73 -11.15 5.35 6.97
C SER A 73 -11.48 5.40 5.48
N ASP A 74 -12.71 5.06 5.09
CA ASP A 74 -13.16 5.18 3.70
C ASP A 74 -13.16 6.64 3.22
N THR A 75 -13.40 7.59 4.12
CA THR A 75 -13.31 9.04 3.85
C THR A 75 -11.92 9.53 3.49
N GLU A 76 -10.86 8.77 3.79
CA GLU A 76 -9.47 9.13 3.45
C GLU A 76 -8.97 8.39 2.19
N LEU A 77 -9.82 7.60 1.53
CA LEU A 77 -9.44 6.84 0.33
C LEU A 77 -8.98 7.77 -0.80
N ASP A 78 -9.70 8.87 -1.04
CA ASP A 78 -9.31 9.90 -2.01
C ASP A 78 -7.93 10.51 -1.71
N GLY A 79 -7.57 10.62 -0.42
CA GLY A 79 -6.27 11.13 0.00
C GLY A 79 -5.15 10.13 -0.27
N LEU A 80 -5.45 8.84 -0.17
CA LEU A 80 -4.53 7.76 -0.51
C LEU A 80 -4.26 7.71 -2.02
N ASP A 81 -5.30 7.83 -2.86
CA ASP A 81 -5.18 7.77 -4.32
C ASP A 81 -4.40 8.95 -4.92
N LYS A 82 -4.32 10.08 -4.20
CA LYS A 82 -3.62 11.30 -4.62
C LYS A 82 -2.17 11.40 -4.12
N GLN A 83 -1.62 10.39 -3.45
CA GLN A 83 -0.24 10.38 -2.91
C GLN A 83 0.87 10.26 -3.96
#